data_AF-A0A1I1MZB1-F1
#
_entry.id   AF-A0A1I1MZB1-F1
#
_cell.length_a   1.000
_cell.length_b   1.000
_cell.length_c   1.000
_cell.angle_alpha   90.00
_cell.angle_beta   90.00
_cell.angle_gamma   90.00
#
_symmetry.space_group_name_H-M   'P 1'
#
loop_
_entity.id
_entity.type
_entity.pdbx_description
1 polymer ?
#
loop_
_entity_poly.entity_id
_entity_poly.type
_entity_poly.pdbx_seq_one_letter_code
_entity_poly.pdbx_strand_id
1 'polypeptide(L)' 'MSNKPFITDNFLLENTYAEELYHQYAKDQPIIDYHNHLPPAQIAADMQFDTISQVWLSGDHYKWRA' A
#
# COMPACT_ATOMS: atom_id res chain seq x y z
N MET A 1 29.93 0.08 7.21
CA MET A 1 28.75 0.88 7.64
C MET A 1 27.55 -0.03 7.61
N SER A 2 26.79 -0.14 8.69
CA SER A 2 25.57 -0.97 8.71
C SER A 2 24.53 -0.31 7.79
N ASN A 3 24.14 -1.03 6.73
CA ASN A 3 23.14 -0.58 5.77
C ASN A 3 21.76 -0.70 6.43
N LYS A 4 21.37 0.32 7.21
CA LYS A 4 20.01 0.37 7.75
C LYS A 4 19.04 0.61 6.59
N PRO A 5 17.98 -0.20 6.45
CA PRO A 5 16.99 0.01 5.40
C PRO A 5 16.32 1.38 5.59
N PHE A 6 16.04 2.07 4.48
CA PHE A 6 15.36 3.37 4.51
C PHE A 6 13.91 3.24 5.02
N ILE A 7 13.19 2.23 4.52
CA ILE A 7 11.86 1.86 5.02
C ILE A 7 12.06 0.83 6.13
N THR A 8 11.67 1.18 7.36
CA THR A 8 11.74 0.35 8.56
C THR A 8 10.33 0.06 9.09
N ASP A 9 10.19 -0.79 10.10
CA ASP A 9 8.90 -1.01 10.78
C ASP A 9 8.34 0.27 11.44
N ASN A 10 9.19 1.27 11.67
CA ASN A 10 8.83 2.59 12.21
C ASN A 10 8.89 3.69 11.13
N PHE A 11 8.76 3.34 9.86
CA PHE A 11 8.74 4.31 8.77
C PHE A 11 7.59 5.32 9.00
N LEU A 12 7.92 6.62 8.99
CA LEU A 12 7.04 7.75 9.34
C LEU A 12 6.58 7.82 10.81
N LEU A 13 7.07 6.96 11.71
CA LEU A 13 6.75 6.99 13.14
C LEU A 13 7.87 7.71 13.91
N GLU A 14 7.66 9.00 14.23
CA GLU A 14 8.72 9.88 14.76
C GLU A 14 8.88 9.83 16.30
N ASN A 15 8.01 9.13 17.02
CA ASN A 15 8.07 9.00 18.47
C ASN A 15 7.43 7.71 18.99
N THR A 16 7.68 7.40 20.26
CA THR A 16 7.21 6.18 20.92
C THR A 16 5.69 6.06 20.99
N TYR A 17 4.97 7.18 21.08
CA TYR A 17 3.51 7.15 21.07
C TYR A 17 2.95 6.82 19.69
N ALA A 18 3.57 7.32 18.62
CA ALA A 18 3.21 6.98 17.24
C ALA A 18 3.45 5.48 16.96
N GLU A 19 4.58 4.94 17.44
CA GLU A 19 4.87 3.51 17.39
C GLU A 19 3.81 2.69 18.13
N GLU A 20 3.47 3.06 19.36
CA GLU A 20 2.46 2.37 20.16
C GLU A 20 1.09 2.37 19.48
N LEU A 21 0.61 3.55 19.06
CA LEU A 21 -0.69 3.70 18.41
C LEU A 21 -0.78 2.89 17.12
N TYR A 22 0.27 2.90 16.29
CA TYR A 22 0.28 2.13 15.05
C TYR A 22 0.38 0.63 15.31
N HIS A 23 1.38 0.19 16.08
CA HIS A 23 1.71 -1.23 16.23
C HIS A 23 0.75 -2.02 17.12
N GLN A 24 0.11 -1.37 18.10
CA GLN A 24 -0.79 -2.05 19.03
C GLN A 24 -2.26 -1.94 18.63
N TYR A 25 -2.63 -0.89 17.88
CA TYR A 25 -4.04 -0.60 17.62
C TYR A 25 -4.35 -0.51 16.12
N ALA A 26 -3.60 0.27 15.35
CA ALA A 26 -4.00 0.63 13.99
C ALA A 26 -3.70 -0.45 12.94
N LYS A 27 -2.51 -1.09 12.97
CA LYS A 27 -2.02 -1.92 11.85
C LYS A 27 -2.87 -3.16 11.56
N ASP A 28 -3.53 -3.71 12.58
CA ASP A 28 -4.32 -4.94 12.49
C ASP A 28 -5.82 -4.66 12.24
N GLN A 29 -6.23 -3.39 12.13
CA GLN A 29 -7.61 -3.05 11.80
C GLN A 29 -7.93 -3.44 10.35
N PRO A 30 -9.18 -3.88 10.06
CA PRO A 30 -9.60 -4.11 8.68
C PRO A 30 -9.61 -2.80 7.89
N ILE A 31 -9.40 -2.92 6.58
CA ILE A 31 -9.53 -1.79 5.65
C ILE A 31 -11.01 -1.59 5.30
N ILE A 32 -11.51 -0.36 5.47
CA ILE A 32 -12.82 0.06 5.00
C ILE A 32 -12.61 1.06 3.86
N ASP A 33 -12.59 0.54 2.63
CA ASP A 33 -12.33 1.32 1.42
C ASP A 33 -13.64 1.74 0.73
N TYR A 34 -14.34 2.72 1.32
CA TYR A 34 -15.70 3.10 0.91
C TYR A 34 -15.77 3.84 -0.44
N HIS A 35 -14.62 4.32 -0.95
CA HIS A 35 -14.54 5.04 -2.21
C HIS A 35 -13.23 4.73 -2.93
N ASN A 36 -13.33 3.99 -4.02
CA ASN A 36 -12.23 3.67 -4.91
C ASN A 36 -12.71 3.58 -6.37
N HIS A 37 -11.78 3.27 -7.26
CA HIS A 37 -12.02 3.09 -8.69
C HIS A 37 -11.60 1.70 -9.19
N LEU A 38 -11.61 0.69 -8.32
CA LEU A 38 -11.27 -0.69 -8.72
C LEU A 38 -12.31 -1.22 -9.72
N PRO A 39 -11.90 -1.81 -10.86
CA PRO A 39 -12.85 -2.33 -11.84
C PRO A 39 -13.62 -3.55 -11.29
N PRO A 40 -14.97 -3.51 -11.16
CA PRO A 40 -15.74 -4.62 -10.61
C PRO A 40 -15.59 -5.93 -11.38
N ALA A 41 -15.41 -5.85 -12.70
CA ALA A 41 -15.22 -7.01 -13.57
C ALA A 41 -13.92 -7.77 -13.27
N GLN A 42 -12.85 -7.07 -12.86
CA GLN A 42 -11.58 -7.71 -12.52
C GLN A 42 -11.70 -8.47 -11.19
N ILE A 43 -12.44 -7.91 -10.23
CA ILE A 43 -12.75 -8.56 -8.96
C ILE A 43 -13.59 -9.82 -9.21
N ALA A 44 -14.66 -9.70 -10.00
CA ALA A 44 -15.57 -10.81 -10.29
C ALA A 44 -14.89 -11.97 -11.04
N ALA A 45 -13.88 -11.67 -11.86
CA ALA A 45 -13.14 -12.65 -12.65
C ALA A 45 -11.91 -13.23 -11.93
N ASP A 46 -11.60 -12.78 -10.70
CA ASP A 46 -10.34 -13.08 -10.02
C ASP A 46 -9.12 -12.87 -10.94
N MET A 47 -9.09 -11.70 -11.59
CA MET A 47 -8.15 -11.42 -12.67
C MET A 47 -6.70 -11.63 -12.22
N GLN A 48 -6.01 -12.52 -12.92
CA GLN A 48 -4.56 -12.69 -12.81
C GLN A 48 -3.87 -11.74 -13.81
N PHE A 49 -2.87 -10.99 -13.35
CA PHE A 49 -2.07 -10.12 -14.20
C PHE A 49 -0.87 -10.89 -14.76
N ASP A 50 -0.58 -10.73 -16.05
CA ASP A 50 0.50 -11.46 -16.74
C ASP A 50 1.89 -10.95 -16.35
N THR A 51 1.99 -9.66 -16.00
CA THR A 51 3.27 -9.02 -15.67
C THR A 51 3.11 -7.97 -14.58
N ILE A 52 4.19 -7.68 -13.86
CA ILE A 52 4.23 -6.58 -12.89
C ILE A 52 3.94 -5.23 -13.55
N SER A 53 4.40 -5.02 -14.79
CA SER A 53 4.15 -3.79 -15.54
C SER A 53 2.66 -3.56 -15.77
N GLN A 54 1.89 -4.61 -16.04
CA GLN A 54 0.45 -4.50 -16.25
C GLN A 54 -0.26 -4.00 -14.98
N VAL A 55 0.02 -4.60 -13.82
CA VAL A 55 -0.63 -4.19 -12.57
C VAL A 55 -0.13 -2.82 -12.07
N TRP A 56 1.12 -2.45 -12.33
CA TRP A 56 1.70 -1.20 -11.81
C TRP A 56 1.62 0.02 -12.73
N LEU A 57 1.60 -0.18 -14.05
CA LEU A 57 1.68 0.92 -15.02
C LEU A 57 0.35 1.18 -15.73
N SER A 58 -0.70 0.36 -15.59
CA SER A 58 -1.99 0.60 -16.26
C SER A 58 -2.85 1.71 -15.60
N GLY A 59 -2.45 2.22 -14.44
CA GLY A 59 -3.06 3.33 -13.69
C GLY A 59 -2.20 3.71 -12.48
N ASP A 60 -2.56 4.65 -11.60
CA ASP A 60 -3.57 5.74 -11.68
C ASP A 60 -2.95 7.02 -12.27
N HIS A 61 -2.19 6.89 -13.36
CA HIS A 61 -1.57 7.99 -14.12
C HIS A 61 -0.42 8.74 -13.41
N TYR A 62 -0.26 8.66 -12.08
CA TYR A 62 0.81 9.37 -11.36
C TYR A 62 2.22 9.02 -11.87
N LYS A 63 2.46 7.75 -12.21
CA LYS A 63 3.73 7.31 -12.80
C LYS A 63 3.93 7.87 -14.22
N TRP A 64 2.84 8.13 -14.95
CA TRP A 64 2.88 8.70 -16.30
C TRP A 64 3.10 10.22 -16.28
N ARG A 65 2.69 10.86 -15.19
CA ARG A 65 2.83 12.31 -14.98
C ARG A 65 4.27 12.73 -14.66
N ALA A 66 5.03 11.85 -14.01
CA ALA A 66 6.35 12.13 -13.45
C ALA A 66 7.37 12.60 -14.49
#